data_AF-A0A966MUD0-F1
#
_entry.id   AF-A0A966MUD0-F1
#
_cell.length_a   1.000
_cell.length_b   1.000
_cell.length_c   1.000
_cell.angle_alpha   90.00
_cell.angle_beta   90.00
_cell.angle_gamma   90.00
#
_symmetry.space_group_name_H-M   'P 1'
#
loop_
_entity.id
_entity.type
_entity.pdbx_description
1 polymer ?
#
loop_
_entity_poly.entity_id
_entity_poly.type
_entity_poly.pdbx_seq_one_letter_code
_entity_poly.pdbx_strand_id
1 'polypeptide(L)'
;MGGEIRIIGGQWKRTRLAVPDKPGLRPTPDRVRETLFNWLGQSLEAWSCVDAFAGTGALGLEAASRGAAPVQLLEQDADLVKSLHATVQRLKASDQVSVRRTDGVATLRSMPAASVDLVLLDPPFESKLFESALKAARPCLRPAGWLYLEAPESWDEARRFQSVSPCRIRSSRTAFMRAAHPRVYPVSVDTPWVTQIAPRHPRAC
;
A
#
# COMPACT_ATOMS: atom_id res chain seq x y z
N MET A 1 11.43 27.57 1.71
CA MET A 1 11.23 27.25 0.27
C MET A 1 10.56 25.89 0.24
N GLY A 2 9.25 25.86 -0.05
CA GLY A 2 8.50 24.60 -0.15
C GLY A 2 9.10 23.69 -1.21
N GLY A 3 9.23 22.39 -0.91
CA GLY A 3 9.74 21.40 -1.86
C GLY A 3 8.86 21.32 -3.11
N GLU A 4 9.46 21.00 -4.26
CA GLU A 4 8.73 20.81 -5.52
C GLU A 4 8.64 19.31 -5.83
N ILE A 5 7.43 18.78 -5.95
CA ILE A 5 7.19 17.38 -6.39
C ILE A 5 6.75 17.41 -7.85
N ARG A 6 7.26 16.48 -8.67
CA ARG A 6 6.83 16.31 -10.06
C ARG A 6 6.30 14.91 -10.32
N ILE A 7 5.36 14.80 -11.27
CA ILE A 7 4.98 13.54 -11.92
C ILE A 7 6.13 13.12 -12.84
N ILE A 8 6.58 11.87 -12.74
CA ILE A 8 7.78 11.33 -13.37
C ILE A 8 7.49 10.72 -14.74
N GLY A 9 6.39 9.96 -14.85
CA GLY A 9 6.02 9.19 -16.04
C GLY A 9 4.55 9.32 -16.43
N GLY A 10 4.18 8.67 -17.54
CA GLY A 10 2.82 8.67 -18.05
C GLY A 10 2.39 9.97 -18.74
N GLN A 11 1.08 10.13 -18.92
CA GLN A 11 0.47 11.23 -19.68
C GLN A 11 0.71 12.63 -19.08
N TRP A 12 0.89 12.73 -17.77
CA TRP A 12 1.12 13.99 -17.06
C TRP A 12 2.57 14.19 -16.63
N LYS A 13 3.51 13.45 -17.24
CA LYS A 13 4.95 13.56 -16.98
C LYS A 13 5.43 15.02 -16.93
N ARG A 14 6.33 15.32 -15.98
CA ARG A 14 6.90 16.65 -15.65
C ARG A 14 5.89 17.67 -15.10
N THR A 15 4.65 17.27 -14.82
CA THR A 15 3.71 18.17 -14.16
C THR A 15 4.11 18.41 -12.71
N ARG A 16 4.11 19.67 -12.31
CA ARG A 16 4.38 20.11 -10.95
C ARG A 16 3.16 19.89 -10.06
N LEU A 17 3.40 19.36 -8.88
CA LEU A 17 2.42 19.23 -7.79
C LEU A 17 2.77 20.26 -6.72
N ALA A 18 1.78 21.05 -6.32
CA ALA A 18 1.98 22.04 -5.28
C ALA A 18 2.11 21.33 -3.92
N VAL A 19 3.22 21.57 -3.23
CA VAL A 19 3.43 21.13 -1.85
C VAL A 19 3.10 22.32 -0.94
N PRO A 20 2.05 22.24 -0.11
CA PRO A 20 1.82 23.29 0.87
C PRO A 20 2.98 23.35 1.86
N ASP A 21 3.40 24.56 2.21
CA ASP A 21 4.44 24.79 3.22
C ASP A 21 3.85 24.55 4.61
N LYS A 22 3.72 23.26 4.98
CA LYS A 22 3.17 22.80 6.26
C LYS A 22 4.24 22.02 7.05
N PRO A 23 4.41 22.29 8.36
CA PRO A 23 5.29 21.52 9.21
C PRO A 23 4.92 20.03 9.20
N GLY A 24 5.88 19.14 8.93
CA GLY A 24 5.66 17.69 8.93
C GLY A 24 5.39 17.06 7.56
N LEU A 25 5.11 17.86 6.52
CA LEU A 25 5.07 17.36 5.14
C LEU A 25 6.50 17.05 4.66
N ARG A 26 6.83 15.76 4.61
CA ARG A 26 8.04 15.28 3.94
C ARG A 26 7.63 14.69 2.60
N PRO A 27 7.96 15.34 1.47
CA PRO A 27 7.68 14.76 0.17
C PRO A 27 8.40 13.41 0.04
N THR A 28 7.68 12.36 -0.34
CA THR A 28 8.27 11.07 -0.71
C THR A 28 9.35 11.32 -1.77
N PRO A 29 10.62 10.98 -1.52
CA PRO A 29 11.70 11.34 -2.43
C PRO A 29 11.45 10.79 -3.84
N ASP A 30 11.80 11.57 -4.87
CA ASP A 30 11.63 11.18 -6.27
C ASP A 30 12.18 9.78 -6.54
N ARG A 31 13.33 9.45 -5.96
CA ARG A 31 13.96 8.12 -6.08
C ARG A 31 13.10 6.96 -5.56
N VAL A 32 12.34 7.17 -4.47
CA VAL A 32 11.46 6.14 -3.91
C VAL A 32 10.29 5.90 -4.87
N ARG A 33 9.69 6.98 -5.38
CA ARG A 33 8.61 6.91 -6.37
C ARG A 33 9.09 6.29 -7.68
N GLU A 34 10.25 6.69 -8.20
CA GLU A 34 10.87 6.08 -9.39
C GLU A 34 11.07 4.58 -9.21
N THR A 35 11.58 4.17 -8.05
CA THR A 35 11.82 2.75 -7.74
C THR A 35 10.50 1.96 -7.71
N LEU A 36 9.48 2.50 -7.02
CA LEU A 36 8.14 1.92 -6.98
C LEU A 36 7.57 1.70 -8.39
N PHE A 37 7.55 2.74 -9.23
CA PHE A 37 6.94 2.63 -10.55
C PHE A 37 7.80 1.87 -11.56
N ASN A 38 9.12 1.75 -11.33
CA ASN A 38 9.95 0.81 -12.08
C ASN A 38 9.58 -0.66 -11.75
N TRP A 39 9.13 -0.95 -10.53
CA TRP A 39 8.65 -2.29 -10.15
C TRP A 39 7.24 -2.58 -10.63
N LEU A 40 6.32 -1.62 -10.51
CA LEU A 40 4.94 -1.77 -10.97
C LEU A 40 4.84 -1.87 -12.51
N GLY A 41 5.78 -1.24 -13.22
CA GLY A 41 5.83 -1.21 -14.67
C GLY A 41 5.51 0.17 -15.25
N GLN A 42 5.73 0.30 -16.56
CA GLN A 42 5.57 1.59 -17.24
C GLN A 42 4.11 1.95 -17.56
N SER A 43 3.22 0.95 -17.64
CA SER A 43 1.78 1.14 -17.82
C SER A 43 1.03 0.39 -16.72
N LEU A 44 0.00 1.04 -16.18
CA LEU A 44 -0.95 0.52 -15.19
C LEU A 44 -2.37 0.52 -15.75
N GLU A 45 -2.51 0.41 -17.08
CA GLU A 45 -3.80 0.34 -17.75
C GLU A 45 -4.70 -0.73 -17.14
N ALA A 46 -5.99 -0.38 -16.98
CA ALA A 46 -7.02 -1.21 -16.37
C ALA A 46 -6.83 -1.55 -14.88
N TRP A 47 -5.84 -0.96 -14.20
CA TRP A 47 -5.69 -1.14 -12.76
C TRP A 47 -6.54 -0.15 -11.99
N SER A 48 -7.33 -0.65 -11.03
CA SER A 48 -7.94 0.19 -10.00
C SER A 48 -6.97 0.39 -8.84
N CYS A 49 -6.81 1.65 -8.42
CA CYS A 49 -5.83 2.06 -7.43
C CYS A 49 -6.47 2.83 -6.28
N VAL A 50 -5.98 2.61 -5.06
CA VAL A 50 -6.32 3.41 -3.88
C VAL A 50 -5.04 3.93 -3.25
N ASP A 51 -4.98 5.24 -3.06
CA ASP A 51 -3.98 5.91 -2.24
C ASP A 51 -4.62 6.30 -0.91
N ALA A 52 -4.30 5.55 0.14
CA ALA A 52 -4.99 5.66 1.43
C ALA A 52 -4.46 6.83 2.28
N PHE A 53 -3.32 7.39 1.91
CA PHE A 53 -2.66 8.50 2.59
C PHE A 53 -2.16 9.48 1.53
N ALA A 54 -3.10 10.02 0.75
CA ALA A 54 -2.76 10.67 -0.52
C ALA A 54 -1.83 11.86 -0.34
N GLY A 55 -1.97 12.65 0.72
CA GLY A 55 -1.13 13.82 0.96
C GLY A 55 -1.19 14.81 -0.20
N THR A 56 -0.07 14.96 -0.91
CA THR A 56 0.03 15.79 -2.13
C THR A 56 -0.49 15.09 -3.40
N GLY A 57 -0.83 13.81 -3.31
CA GLY A 57 -1.27 12.95 -4.40
C GLY A 57 -0.11 12.40 -5.24
N ALA A 58 1.13 12.53 -4.77
CA ALA A 58 2.32 12.20 -5.55
C ALA A 58 2.35 10.75 -6.05
N LEU A 59 1.83 9.80 -5.27
CA LEU A 59 1.79 8.38 -5.61
C LEU A 59 0.56 8.04 -6.47
N GLY A 60 -0.64 8.35 -5.98
CA GLY A 60 -1.87 8.06 -6.72
C GLY A 60 -1.98 8.79 -8.07
N LEU A 61 -1.52 10.05 -8.18
CA LEU A 61 -1.51 10.78 -9.45
C LEU A 61 -0.46 10.24 -10.44
N GLU A 62 0.65 9.70 -9.94
CA GLU A 62 1.64 9.03 -10.79
C GLU A 62 1.06 7.71 -11.34
N ALA A 63 0.32 6.97 -10.52
CA ALA A 63 -0.39 5.77 -10.98
C ALA A 63 -1.45 6.10 -12.04
N ALA A 64 -2.26 7.13 -11.79
CA ALA A 64 -3.24 7.63 -12.75
C ALA A 64 -2.60 8.16 -14.05
N SER A 65 -1.44 8.82 -13.95
CA SER A 65 -0.67 9.27 -15.11
C SER A 65 -0.24 8.10 -15.99
N ARG A 66 0.02 6.93 -15.39
CA ARG A 66 0.41 5.69 -16.09
C ARG A 66 -0.77 4.85 -16.56
N GLY A 67 -2.00 5.36 -16.48
CA GLY A 67 -3.19 4.70 -17.02
C GLY A 67 -4.04 3.95 -16.00
N ALA A 68 -3.72 4.00 -14.71
CA ALA A 68 -4.60 3.44 -13.68
C ALA A 68 -5.95 4.18 -13.65
N ALA A 69 -7.05 3.42 -13.63
CA ALA A 69 -8.41 3.92 -13.53
C ALA A 69 -9.37 2.81 -13.02
N PRO A 70 -10.26 3.10 -12.05
CA PRO A 70 -10.33 4.33 -11.27
C PRO A 70 -9.20 4.43 -10.23
N VAL A 71 -8.81 5.66 -9.89
CA VAL A 71 -7.90 5.98 -8.79
C VAL A 71 -8.64 6.76 -7.71
N GLN A 72 -8.57 6.29 -6.46
CA GLN A 72 -9.14 6.98 -5.29
C GLN A 72 -8.03 7.55 -4.43
N LEU A 73 -8.06 8.87 -4.22
CA LEU A 73 -7.15 9.60 -3.32
C LEU A 73 -7.89 9.90 -2.02
N LEU A 74 -7.45 9.30 -0.91
CA LEU A 74 -8.03 9.46 0.42
C LEU A 74 -7.13 10.35 1.27
N GLU A 75 -7.69 11.43 1.81
CA GLU A 75 -6.94 12.42 2.61
C GLU A 75 -7.84 13.03 3.70
N GLN A 76 -7.30 13.34 4.88
CA GLN A 76 -8.06 13.90 6.00
C GLN A 76 -7.94 15.43 6.09
N ASP A 77 -6.78 15.97 5.74
CA ASP A 77 -6.50 17.41 5.77
C ASP A 77 -7.28 18.14 4.68
N ALA A 78 -8.10 19.11 5.10
CA ALA A 78 -9.00 19.82 4.19
C ALA A 78 -8.26 20.67 3.15
N ASP A 79 -7.09 21.24 3.49
CA ASP A 79 -6.32 22.04 2.55
C ASP A 79 -5.65 21.16 1.49
N LEU A 80 -5.16 19.98 1.90
CA LEU A 80 -4.62 18.99 0.98
C LEU A 80 -5.70 18.46 0.03
N VAL A 81 -6.88 18.13 0.56
CA VAL A 81 -8.04 17.75 -0.28
C VAL A 81 -8.38 18.83 -1.29
N LYS A 82 -8.42 20.10 -0.87
CA LYS A 82 -8.67 21.23 -1.78
C LYS A 82 -7.61 21.34 -2.86
N SER A 83 -6.33 21.18 -2.50
CA SER A 83 -5.20 21.18 -3.43
C SER A 83 -5.26 20.02 -4.43
N LEU A 84 -5.63 18.83 -3.95
CA LEU A 84 -5.83 17.63 -4.76
C LEU A 84 -6.96 17.84 -5.78
N HIS A 85 -8.12 18.34 -5.35
CA HIS A 85 -9.21 18.67 -6.28
C HIS A 85 -8.76 19.67 -7.35
N ALA A 86 -8.07 20.75 -6.96
CA ALA A 86 -7.55 21.73 -7.92
C ALA A 86 -6.57 21.10 -8.92
N THR A 87 -5.73 20.18 -8.45
CA THR A 87 -4.79 19.43 -9.30
C THR A 87 -5.51 18.50 -10.26
N VAL A 88 -6.47 17.71 -9.78
CA VAL A 88 -7.27 16.79 -10.62
C VAL A 88 -8.04 17.56 -11.70
N GLN A 89 -8.62 18.71 -11.36
CA GLN A 89 -9.30 19.57 -12.33
C GLN A 89 -8.34 20.13 -13.37
N ARG A 90 -7.18 20.64 -12.94
CA ARG A 90 -6.14 21.16 -13.84
C ARG A 90 -5.60 20.09 -14.80
N LEU A 91 -5.50 18.85 -14.34
CA LEU A 91 -5.09 17.69 -15.13
C LEU A 91 -6.21 17.14 -16.03
N LYS A 92 -7.45 17.64 -15.89
CA LYS A 92 -8.66 17.10 -16.53
C LYS A 92 -8.84 15.60 -16.24
N ALA A 93 -8.53 15.21 -15.01
CA ALA A 93 -8.46 13.82 -14.57
C ALA A 93 -9.73 13.32 -13.86
N SER A 94 -10.80 14.12 -13.82
CA SER A 94 -11.99 13.84 -13.00
C SER A 94 -12.72 12.56 -13.36
N ASP A 95 -12.58 12.08 -14.60
CA ASP A 95 -13.20 10.83 -15.05
C ASP A 95 -12.47 9.58 -14.54
N GLN A 96 -11.19 9.72 -14.16
CA GLN A 96 -10.34 8.62 -13.72
C GLN A 96 -9.87 8.74 -12.26
N VAL A 97 -9.81 9.95 -11.69
CA VAL A 97 -9.31 10.21 -10.33
C VAL A 97 -10.41 10.85 -9.50
N SER A 98 -10.71 10.23 -8.36
CA SER A 98 -11.60 10.77 -7.33
C SER A 98 -10.81 11.14 -6.08
N VAL A 99 -11.20 12.23 -5.43
CA VAL A 99 -10.60 12.70 -4.17
C VAL A 99 -11.69 12.66 -3.11
N ARG A 100 -11.39 12.08 -1.95
CA ARG A 100 -12.33 11.96 -0.83
C ARG A 100 -11.68 12.42 0.46
N ARG A 101 -12.36 13.34 1.17
CA ARG A 101 -11.97 13.74 2.51
C ARG A 101 -12.38 12.67 3.52
N THR A 102 -11.47 11.82 3.96
CA THR A 102 -11.79 10.68 4.83
C THR A 102 -10.55 10.07 5.48
N ASP A 103 -10.76 9.28 6.54
CA ASP A 103 -9.71 8.41 7.09
C ASP A 103 -9.49 7.22 6.15
N GLY A 104 -8.27 7.08 5.65
CA GLY A 104 -7.92 6.05 4.67
C GLY A 104 -8.09 4.63 5.20
N VAL A 105 -7.71 4.37 6.46
CA VAL A 105 -7.80 3.04 7.07
C VAL A 105 -9.26 2.64 7.28
N ALA A 106 -10.10 3.55 7.79
CA ALA A 106 -11.53 3.34 7.94
C ALA A 106 -12.22 3.10 6.59
N THR A 107 -11.81 3.83 5.54
CA THR A 107 -12.32 3.61 4.19
C THR A 107 -11.94 2.24 3.67
N LEU A 108 -10.66 1.84 3.78
CA LEU A 108 -10.22 0.50 3.37
C LEU A 108 -11.00 -0.61 4.09
N ARG A 109 -11.32 -0.45 5.38
CA ARG A 109 -12.13 -1.45 6.12
C ARG A 109 -13.56 -1.61 5.60
N SER A 110 -14.12 -0.58 4.98
CA SER A 110 -15.48 -0.60 4.42
C SER A 110 -15.50 -0.86 2.90
N MET A 111 -14.33 -0.96 2.27
CA MET A 111 -14.24 -1.28 0.85
C MET A 111 -14.63 -2.73 0.57
N PRO A 112 -15.26 -3.01 -0.59
CA PRO A 112 -15.54 -4.38 -1.00
C PRO A 112 -14.26 -5.19 -1.14
N ALA A 113 -14.33 -6.47 -0.76
CA ALA A 113 -13.22 -7.39 -0.93
C ALA A 113 -12.88 -7.58 -2.43
N ALA A 114 -11.60 -7.80 -2.73
CA ALA A 114 -11.11 -8.02 -4.09
C ALA A 114 -11.60 -6.97 -5.13
N SER A 115 -11.65 -5.71 -4.75
CA SER A 115 -12.13 -4.60 -5.58
C SER A 115 -11.02 -3.83 -6.27
N VAL A 116 -9.78 -3.92 -5.79
CA VAL A 116 -8.65 -3.09 -6.28
C VAL A 116 -7.42 -3.90 -6.69
N ASP A 117 -6.70 -3.39 -7.70
CA ASP A 117 -5.45 -3.99 -8.17
C ASP A 117 -4.23 -3.44 -7.42
N LEU A 118 -4.31 -2.21 -6.90
CA LEU A 118 -3.21 -1.56 -6.20
C LEU A 118 -3.69 -0.78 -4.97
N VAL A 119 -3.05 -1.00 -3.82
CA VAL A 119 -3.18 -0.13 -2.65
C VAL A 119 -1.83 0.47 -2.30
N LEU A 120 -1.78 1.79 -2.18
CA LEU A 120 -0.60 2.57 -1.81
C LEU A 120 -0.76 3.04 -0.36
N LEU A 121 0.19 2.65 0.50
CA LEU A 121 0.23 3.04 1.90
C LEU A 121 1.53 3.81 2.18
N ASP A 122 1.42 5.11 2.41
CA ASP A 122 2.49 5.97 2.93
C ASP A 122 2.01 6.69 4.20
N PRO A 123 1.75 5.94 5.30
CA PRO A 123 1.26 6.54 6.52
C PRO A 123 2.32 7.45 7.15
N PRO A 124 1.91 8.50 7.91
CA PRO A 124 2.86 9.24 8.75
C PRO A 124 3.55 8.27 9.72
N PHE A 125 4.76 8.63 10.20
CA PHE A 125 5.74 7.80 10.94
C PHE A 125 5.26 7.08 12.23
N GLU A 126 3.96 7.02 12.51
CA GLU A 126 3.37 6.35 13.67
C GLU A 126 3.23 4.84 13.47
N SER A 127 4.05 4.06 14.18
CA SER A 127 4.09 2.59 14.13
C SER A 127 2.73 1.89 14.28
N LYS A 128 1.76 2.53 14.93
CA LYS A 128 0.41 1.99 15.16
C LYS A 128 -0.47 1.97 13.90
N LEU A 129 -0.27 2.89 12.96
CA LEU A 129 -1.10 2.97 11.75
C LEU A 129 -0.75 1.87 10.74
N PHE A 130 0.53 1.50 10.65
CA PHE A 130 1.03 0.49 9.71
C PHE A 130 0.28 -0.83 9.76
N GLU A 131 0.23 -1.47 10.94
CA GLU A 131 -0.44 -2.77 11.08
C GLU A 131 -1.94 -2.67 10.76
N SER A 132 -2.57 -1.57 11.18
CA SER A 132 -3.99 -1.35 10.96
C SER A 132 -4.33 -1.14 9.48
N ALA A 133 -3.48 -0.41 8.76
CA ALA A 133 -3.60 -0.13 7.34
C ALA A 133 -3.36 -1.40 6.51
N LEU A 134 -2.34 -2.18 6.85
CA LEU A 134 -2.07 -3.48 6.21
C LEU A 134 -3.24 -4.46 6.36
N LYS A 135 -3.77 -4.59 7.58
CA LYS A 135 -4.93 -5.45 7.86
C LYS A 135 -6.18 -5.01 7.09
N ALA A 136 -6.40 -3.70 6.97
CA ALA A 136 -7.53 -3.14 6.22
C ALA A 136 -7.37 -3.26 4.70
N ALA A 137 -6.15 -3.09 4.18
CA ALA A 137 -5.90 -3.08 2.75
C ALA A 137 -5.94 -4.47 2.11
N ARG A 138 -5.44 -5.50 2.81
CA ARG A 138 -5.29 -6.86 2.25
C ARG A 138 -6.60 -7.44 1.69
N PRO A 139 -7.76 -7.37 2.38
CA PRO A 139 -9.02 -7.88 1.85
C PRO A 139 -9.48 -7.14 0.58
N CYS A 140 -9.10 -5.88 0.40
CA CYS A 140 -9.50 -5.06 -0.75
C CYS A 140 -8.84 -5.54 -2.05
N LEU A 141 -7.67 -6.19 -1.98
CA LEU A 141 -6.87 -6.55 -3.15
C LEU A 141 -7.46 -7.74 -3.90
N ARG A 142 -7.51 -7.62 -5.23
CA ARG A 142 -7.81 -8.74 -6.12
C ARG A 142 -6.74 -9.84 -6.03
N PRO A 143 -7.05 -11.07 -6.50
CA PRO A 143 -6.02 -12.05 -6.78
C PRO A 143 -4.94 -11.43 -7.69
N ALA A 144 -3.67 -11.57 -7.33
CA ALA A 144 -2.52 -10.90 -7.97
C ALA A 144 -2.43 -9.37 -7.80
N GLY A 145 -3.29 -8.76 -6.99
CA GLY A 145 -3.20 -7.35 -6.62
C GLY A 145 -1.92 -7.02 -5.83
N TRP A 146 -1.58 -5.74 -5.82
CA TRP A 146 -0.34 -5.21 -5.29
C TRP A 146 -0.59 -4.30 -4.09
N LEU A 147 0.28 -4.40 -3.10
CA LEU A 147 0.33 -3.45 -2.01
C LEU A 147 1.71 -2.86 -1.88
N TYR A 148 1.77 -1.54 -1.83
CA TYR A 148 2.94 -0.78 -1.47
C TYR A 148 2.81 -0.26 -0.04
N LEU A 149 3.86 -0.42 0.76
CA LEU A 149 3.99 0.21 2.06
C LEU A 149 5.37 0.85 2.21
N GLU A 150 5.39 2.14 2.49
CA GLU A 150 6.59 2.87 2.91
C GLU A 150 6.67 2.86 4.44
N ALA A 151 7.78 2.37 5.02
CA ALA A 151 7.94 2.27 6.47
C ALA A 151 9.35 2.71 6.93
N PRO A 152 9.48 3.32 8.13
CA PRO A 152 10.77 3.82 8.61
C PRO A 152 11.78 2.71 8.93
N GLU A 153 11.31 1.50 9.25
CA GLU A 153 12.13 0.34 9.59
C GLU A 153 11.90 -0.81 8.60
N SER A 154 12.91 -1.66 8.44
CA SER A 154 12.77 -2.90 7.67
C SER A 154 11.74 -3.81 8.32
N TRP A 155 10.65 -4.07 7.62
CA TRP A 155 9.60 -4.96 8.09
C TRP A 155 10.09 -6.41 8.07
N ASP A 156 10.12 -7.05 9.24
CA ASP A 156 10.56 -8.44 9.39
C ASP A 156 9.33 -9.37 9.36
N GLU A 157 9.11 -10.02 8.21
CA GLU A 157 7.94 -10.84 7.89
C GLU A 157 7.72 -11.96 8.92
N ALA A 158 8.81 -12.52 9.46
CA ALA A 158 8.82 -13.69 10.33
C ALA A 158 8.25 -13.44 11.74
N ARG A 159 8.22 -12.19 12.23
CA ARG A 159 7.88 -11.92 13.65
C ARG A 159 6.41 -11.68 13.95
N ARG A 160 5.56 -11.40 12.95
CA ARG A 160 4.15 -10.98 13.20
C ARG A 160 3.09 -11.65 12.33
N PHE A 161 3.47 -12.49 11.36
CA PHE A 161 2.55 -13.18 10.46
C PHE A 161 2.85 -14.68 10.39
N GLN A 162 2.50 -15.46 11.42
CA GLN A 162 2.69 -16.92 11.44
C GLN A 162 1.71 -17.70 10.52
N SER A 163 0.79 -17.05 9.80
CA SER A 163 -0.30 -17.74 9.08
C SER A 163 -0.58 -17.22 7.67
N VAL A 164 0.41 -16.66 6.97
CA VAL A 164 0.19 -16.04 5.65
C VAL A 164 0.89 -16.82 4.54
N SER A 165 0.10 -17.26 3.55
CA SER A 165 0.51 -17.94 2.30
C SER A 165 1.65 -17.21 1.56
N PRO A 166 2.44 -17.90 0.70
CA PRO A 166 3.77 -17.43 0.31
C PRO A 166 3.70 -16.10 -0.46
N CYS A 167 4.16 -15.06 0.21
CA CYS A 167 4.32 -13.71 -0.31
C CYS A 167 5.78 -13.54 -0.78
N ARG A 168 6.01 -12.79 -1.87
CA ARG A 168 7.36 -12.32 -2.21
C ARG A 168 7.50 -10.89 -1.73
N ILE A 169 8.05 -10.72 -0.53
CA ILE A 169 8.57 -9.44 -0.05
C ILE A 169 10.00 -9.29 -0.56
N ARG A 170 10.31 -8.14 -1.17
CA ARG A 170 11.71 -7.71 -1.36
C ARG A 170 11.97 -6.53 -0.46
N SER A 171 12.80 -6.74 0.56
CA SER A 171 13.12 -5.74 1.57
C SER A 171 14.16 -4.74 1.07
N SER A 172 13.79 -3.46 1.11
CA SER A 172 14.71 -2.34 1.33
C SER A 172 13.88 -1.15 1.83
N ARG A 173 13.64 -1.04 3.15
CA ARG A 173 12.78 0.00 3.82
C ARG A 173 11.36 0.20 3.25
N THR A 174 11.00 -0.59 2.25
CA THR A 174 9.82 -0.49 1.41
C THR A 174 9.29 -1.91 1.31
N ALA A 175 8.05 -2.15 1.72
CA ALA A 175 7.43 -3.47 1.64
C ALA A 175 6.52 -3.52 0.42
N PHE A 176 6.70 -4.57 -0.38
CA PHE A 176 5.89 -4.88 -1.55
C PHE A 176 5.18 -6.20 -1.31
N MET A 177 3.88 -6.26 -1.56
CA MET A 177 3.13 -7.52 -1.54
C MET A 177 2.44 -7.77 -2.87
N ARG A 178 2.47 -9.02 -3.34
CA ARG A 178 1.64 -9.52 -4.44
C ARG A 178 0.70 -10.57 -3.85
N ALA A 179 -0.61 -10.39 -4.02
CA ALA A 179 -1.60 -11.37 -3.57
C ALA A 179 -1.45 -12.68 -4.37
N ALA A 180 -1.15 -13.81 -3.73
CA ALA A 180 -1.08 -15.11 -4.39
C ALA A 180 -2.49 -15.66 -4.71
N HIS A 181 -2.64 -16.35 -5.86
CA HIS A 181 -3.85 -17.08 -6.27
C HIS A 181 -4.01 -18.37 -5.43
N PRO A 182 -5.22 -18.84 -5.06
CA PRO A 182 -5.37 -20.13 -4.40
C PRO A 182 -5.29 -21.24 -5.45
N ARG A 183 -4.12 -21.85 -5.60
CA ARG A 183 -4.02 -23.21 -6.14
C ARG A 183 -3.19 -24.04 -5.16
N VAL A 184 -3.95 -24.84 -4.40
CA VAL A 184 -3.64 -26.18 -3.86
C VAL A 184 -2.16 -26.47 -3.58
N TYR A 185 -1.82 -26.60 -2.30
CA TYR A 185 -0.77 -27.52 -1.85
C TYR A 185 -1.37 -28.45 -0.78
N PRO A 186 -1.18 -29.78 -0.88
CA PRO A 186 -1.70 -30.72 0.09
C PRO A 186 -1.02 -30.50 1.44
N VAL A 187 -1.83 -30.54 2.49
CA VAL A 187 -1.38 -30.50 3.89
C VAL A 187 -0.84 -31.89 4.22
N SER A 188 0.45 -32.03 4.45
CA SER A 188 0.96 -33.18 5.21
C SER A 188 0.74 -32.85 6.68
N VAL A 189 -0.35 -33.38 7.23
CA VAL A 189 -0.48 -33.60 8.67
C VAL A 189 0.55 -34.65 9.06
N ASP A 190 1.43 -34.31 10.02
CA ASP A 190 1.93 -35.22 11.06
C ASP A 190 3.12 -34.59 11.80
N THR A 191 2.85 -33.91 12.92
CA THR A 191 3.30 -34.36 14.26
C THR A 191 2.76 -33.45 15.39
N PRO A 192 2.36 -34.01 16.54
CA PRO A 192 1.59 -33.31 17.57
C PRO A 192 2.47 -32.76 18.70
N TRP A 193 2.07 -31.61 19.26
CA TRP A 193 2.46 -31.17 20.60
C TRP A 193 1.49 -31.78 21.62
N VAL A 194 1.96 -32.71 22.45
CA VAL A 194 1.28 -33.13 23.70
C VAL A 194 2.30 -33.15 24.83
N THR A 195 2.14 -32.14 25.70
CA THR A 195 2.19 -32.15 27.17
C THR A 195 3.31 -32.91 27.89
N GLN A 196 4.07 -32.16 28.70
CA GLN A 196 4.86 -32.65 29.83
C GLN A 196 4.05 -33.60 30.73
N ILE A 197 4.55 -34.82 30.96
CA ILE A 197 4.48 -35.55 32.22
C ILE A 197 5.83 -36.26 32.43
N ALA A 198 6.38 -36.16 33.65
CA ALA A 198 7.72 -36.55 34.08
C ALA A 198 7.98 -38.08 34.11
N PRO A 199 9.24 -38.54 34.32
CA PRO A 199 9.69 -39.89 33.99
C PRO A 199 9.39 -40.92 35.09
N ARG A 200 9.09 -42.16 34.69
CA ARG A 200 9.30 -43.35 35.52
C ARG A 200 10.03 -44.43 34.72
N HIS A 201 11.31 -44.59 35.02
CA HIS A 201 12.09 -45.81 34.79
C HIS A 201 12.00 -46.69 36.05
N PRO A 202 12.46 -47.96 36.04
CA PRO A 202 12.49 -48.95 34.96
C PRO A 202 11.88 -50.31 35.42
N ARG A 203 11.90 -51.29 34.51
CA ARG A 203 11.48 -52.68 34.70
C ARG A 203 12.35 -53.46 35.69
N ALA A 204 11.75 -54.44 36.37
CA ALA A 204 12.29 -55.75 36.78
C ALA A 204 11.06 -56.59 37.24
N CYS A 205 10.83 -57.86 36.94
CA CYS A 205 11.49 -58.93 36.19
C CYS A 205 10.40 -59.69 35.40
#